data_AF-A0A0Q3P1V7-F1
#
_entry.id   AF-A0A0Q3P1V7-F1
#
_cell.length_a   1.000
_cell.length_b   1.000
_cell.length_c   1.000
_cell.angle_alpha   90.00
_cell.angle_beta   90.00
_cell.angle_gamma   90.00
#
_symmetry.space_group_name_H-M   'P 1'
#
loop_
_entity.id
_entity.type
_entity.pdbx_description
1 polymer ?
#
loop_
_entity_poly.entity_id
_entity_poly.type
_entity_poly.pdbx_seq_one_letter_code
_entity_poly.pdbx_strand_id
1 'polypeptide(L)'
;MRAVRGTVVTSNPVALPKAALVFSRFAASEASGMPADTSALVLCAAEAAAELYAFRRAARACPGGEAENTSAPCGDGKRREKKRKKAE
;
A
#
# COMPACT_ATOMS: atom_id res chain seq x y z
N MET A 1 -16.38 -27.50 -9.99
CA MET A 1 -15.87 -26.68 -8.86
C MET A 1 -16.60 -27.09 -7.58
N ARG A 2 -15.89 -27.27 -6.46
CA ARG A 2 -16.50 -27.70 -5.18
C ARG A 2 -16.30 -26.59 -4.15
N ALA A 3 -17.39 -26.05 -3.61
CA ALA A 3 -17.32 -25.05 -2.56
C ALA A 3 -16.79 -25.69 -1.27
N VAL A 4 -15.67 -25.16 -0.74
CA VAL A 4 -15.16 -25.56 0.57
C VAL A 4 -16.03 -24.87 1.62
N ARG A 5 -16.75 -25.65 2.43
CA ARG A 5 -17.52 -25.16 3.58
C ARG A 5 -16.69 -25.35 4.85
N GLY A 6 -16.47 -24.27 5.58
CA GLY A 6 -15.76 -24.27 6.86
C GLY A 6 -15.73 -22.86 7.46
N THR A 7 -15.75 -22.78 8.79
CA THR A 7 -15.55 -21.53 9.52
C THR A 7 -14.07 -21.26 9.70
N VAL A 8 -13.61 -20.06 9.36
CA VAL A 8 -12.22 -19.63 9.61
C VAL A 8 -12.02 -19.54 11.13
N VAL A 9 -11.29 -20.50 11.70
CA VAL A 9 -11.04 -20.57 13.15
C VAL A 9 -10.03 -19.50 13.58
N THR A 10 -9.04 -19.20 12.74
CA THR A 10 -8.02 -18.17 12.97
C THR A 10 -7.56 -17.56 11.66
N SER A 11 -7.34 -16.25 11.63
CA SER A 11 -6.64 -15.58 10.55
C SER A 11 -5.49 -14.75 11.12
N ASN A 12 -4.32 -14.86 10.49
CA ASN A 12 -3.19 -14.01 10.84
C ASN A 12 -3.19 -12.78 9.95
N PRO A 13 -3.11 -11.56 10.51
CA PRO A 13 -3.05 -10.35 9.71
C PRO A 13 -1.77 -10.36 8.87
N VAL A 14 -1.90 -10.09 7.57
CA VAL A 14 -0.77 -9.94 6.65
C VAL A 14 -0.39 -8.47 6.55
N ALA A 15 0.90 -8.17 6.59
CA ALA A 15 1.40 -6.82 6.38
C ALA A 15 1.02 -6.32 4.96
N LEU A 16 0.49 -5.10 4.85
CA LEU A 16 0.03 -4.53 3.58
C LEU A 16 1.08 -4.58 2.44
N PRO A 17 2.37 -4.26 2.66
CA PRO A 17 3.39 -4.41 1.62
C PRO A 17 3.54 -5.85 1.14
N LYS A 18 3.42 -6.81 2.05
CA LYS A 18 3.50 -8.24 1.74
C LYS A 18 2.29 -8.69 0.95
N ALA A 19 1.09 -8.20 1.29
CA ALA A 19 -0.12 -8.49 0.54
C ALA A 19 -0.04 -8.01 -0.91
N ALA A 20 0.41 -6.76 -1.13
CA ALA A 20 0.62 -6.22 -2.47
C ALA A 20 1.57 -7.09 -3.31
N LEU A 21 2.72 -7.48 -2.74
CA LEU A 21 3.69 -8.35 -3.42
C LEU A 21 3.13 -9.73 -3.77
N VAL A 22 2.33 -10.32 -2.87
CA VAL A 22 1.70 -11.62 -3.10
C VAL A 22 0.69 -11.52 -4.24
N PHE A 23 -0.15 -10.49 -4.25
CA PHE A 23 -1.13 -10.28 -5.32
C PHE A 23 -0.47 -10.06 -6.68
N SER A 24 0.54 -9.19 -6.77
CA SER A 24 1.24 -8.96 -8.03
C SER A 24 1.92 -10.23 -8.57
N ARG A 25 2.57 -11.00 -7.69
CA ARG A 25 3.20 -12.27 -8.10
C ARG A 25 2.17 -13.33 -8.50
N PHE A 26 1.03 -13.37 -7.82
CA PHE A 26 -0.04 -14.29 -8.15
C PHE A 26 -0.66 -13.95 -9.52
N ALA A 27 -0.93 -12.68 -9.78
CA ALA A 27 -1.44 -12.23 -11.08
C ALA A 27 -0.46 -12.48 -12.23
N ALA A 28 0.85 -12.38 -11.97
CA ALA A 28 1.90 -12.65 -12.96
C ALA A 28 2.24 -14.14 -13.12
N SER A 29 1.71 -15.02 -12.26
CA SER A 29 2.03 -16.45 -12.30
C SER A 29 1.16 -17.16 -13.33
N GLU A 30 1.79 -17.75 -14.35
CA GLU A 30 1.11 -18.63 -15.32
C GLU A 30 0.49 -19.86 -14.63
N ALA A 31 1.06 -20.28 -13.50
CA ALA A 31 0.53 -21.38 -12.68
C ALA A 31 -0.78 -21.03 -11.95
N SER A 32 -1.19 -19.75 -11.93
CA SER A 32 -2.46 -19.34 -11.33
C SER A 32 -3.67 -19.82 -12.14
N GLY A 33 -3.48 -20.15 -13.43
CA GLY A 33 -4.55 -20.61 -14.33
C GLY A 33 -5.72 -19.64 -14.44
N MET A 34 -5.49 -18.37 -14.13
CA MET A 34 -6.54 -17.37 -14.01
C MET A 34 -6.99 -16.82 -15.37
N PRO A 35 -8.31 -16.64 -15.58
CA PRO A 35 -8.82 -15.88 -16.71
C PRO A 35 -8.25 -14.45 -16.74
N ALA A 36 -8.05 -13.88 -17.94
CA ALA A 36 -7.47 -12.56 -18.12
C ALA A 36 -8.18 -11.45 -17.32
N ASP A 37 -9.50 -11.48 -17.21
CA ASP A 37 -10.27 -10.47 -16.46
C ASP A 37 -10.01 -10.55 -14.95
N THR A 38 -9.71 -11.74 -14.44
CA THR A 38 -9.45 -11.95 -13.01
C THR A 38 -8.05 -11.53 -12.60
N SER A 39 -7.06 -11.60 -13.50
CA SER A 39 -5.71 -11.11 -13.20
C SER A 39 -5.69 -9.60 -13.03
N ALA A 40 -6.48 -8.85 -13.81
CA ALA A 40 -6.67 -7.41 -13.65
C ALA A 40 -7.25 -7.06 -12.27
N LEU A 41 -8.26 -7.80 -11.80
CA LEU A 41 -8.83 -7.59 -10.47
C LEU A 41 -7.81 -7.82 -9.34
N VAL A 42 -6.96 -8.84 -9.49
CA VAL A 42 -5.88 -9.10 -8.51
C VAL A 42 -4.82 -8.00 -8.54
N LEU A 43 -4.50 -7.46 -9.71
CA LEU A 43 -3.60 -6.30 -9.82
C LEU A 43 -4.18 -5.06 -9.14
N CYS A 44 -5.47 -4.76 -9.35
CA CYS A 44 -6.13 -3.67 -8.63
C CYS A 44 -6.09 -3.87 -7.10
N ALA A 45 -6.26 -5.11 -6.62
CA ALA A 45 -6.12 -5.42 -5.19
C ALA A 45 -4.69 -5.21 -4.68
N ALA A 46 -3.67 -5.48 -5.51
CA ALA A 46 -2.28 -5.21 -5.19
C ALA A 46 -2.01 -3.71 -5.04
N GLU A 47 -2.53 -2.90 -5.96
CA GLU A 47 -2.42 -1.43 -5.95
C GLU A 47 -3.11 -0.83 -4.72
N ALA A 48 -4.35 -1.24 -4.45
CA ALA A 48 -5.10 -0.78 -3.27
C ALA A 48 -4.37 -1.10 -1.95
N ALA A 49 -3.73 -2.28 -1.86
CA ALA A 49 -2.92 -2.64 -0.68
C ALA A 49 -1.67 -1.74 -0.53
N ALA A 50 -1.03 -1.37 -1.64
CA ALA A 50 0.11 -0.46 -1.65
C ALA A 50 -0.29 0.98 -1.29
N GLU A 51 -1.41 1.48 -1.83
CA GLU A 51 -1.97 2.80 -1.51
C GLU A 51 -2.34 2.90 -0.03
N LEU A 52 -3.02 1.89 0.52
CA LEU A 52 -3.37 1.87 1.93
C LEU A 52 -2.12 1.85 2.82
N TYR A 53 -1.07 1.14 2.41
CA TYR A 53 0.21 1.18 3.12
C TYR A 53 0.82 2.59 3.10
N ALA A 54 0.84 3.23 1.93
CA ALA A 54 1.35 4.59 1.78
C ALA A 54 0.56 5.59 2.62
N PHE A 55 -0.78 5.50 2.60
CA PHE A 55 -1.66 6.34 3.41
C PHE A 55 -1.39 6.17 4.91
N ARG A 56 -1.30 4.92 5.40
CA ARG A 56 -1.00 4.65 6.83
C ARG A 56 0.39 5.14 7.23
N ARG A 57 1.35 5.07 6.32
CA ARG A 57 2.70 5.59 6.55
C ARG A 57 2.70 7.12 6.61
N ALA A 58 2.00 7.79 5.70
CA ALA A 58 1.86 9.24 5.68
C ALA A 58 1.13 9.76 6.93
N ALA A 59 0.03 9.11 7.33
CA ALA A 59 -0.70 9.43 8.56
C ALA A 59 0.17 9.29 9.81
N ARG A 60 1.05 8.28 9.88
CA ARG A 60 2.00 8.11 10.99
C ARG A 60 3.13 9.14 10.99
N ALA A 61 3.49 9.68 9.83
CA ALA A 61 4.55 10.68 9.68
C ALA A 61 4.09 12.10 10.08
N CYS A 62 2.78 12.32 10.21
CA CYS A 62 2.18 13.58 10.64
C CYS A 62 1.50 13.41 12.02
N PRO A 63 2.24 13.46 13.14
CA PRO A 63 1.68 13.21 14.48
C PRO A 63 0.84 14.37 15.05
N GLY A 64 0.40 15.32 14.22
CA GLY A 64 -0.48 16.42 14.63
C GLY A 64 -1.62 16.55 13.63
N GLY A 65 -2.82 16.14 14.01
CA GLY A 65 -3.97 16.22 13.13
C GLY A 65 -5.02 15.22 13.53
N GLU A 66 -5.82 15.63 14.48
CA GLU A 66 -7.04 14.98 14.92
C GLU A 66 -7.92 14.62 13.71
N ALA A 67 -8.59 13.48 13.83
CA ALA A 67 -9.38 12.90 12.76
C ALA A 67 -10.44 13.88 12.23
N GLU A 68 -10.27 14.36 11.01
CA GLU A 68 -11.42 14.67 10.17
C GLU A 68 -11.05 14.55 8.69
N ASN A 69 -11.89 13.83 7.97
CA ASN A 69 -11.83 13.70 6.52
C ASN A 69 -11.75 15.08 5.88
N THR A 70 -10.68 15.36 5.14
CA THR A 70 -10.74 16.06 3.84
C THR A 70 -9.36 16.07 3.21
N SER A 71 -9.35 15.73 1.92
CA SER A 71 -8.23 15.83 1.01
C SER A 71 -7.51 17.18 1.09
N ALA A 72 -6.20 17.15 1.41
CA ALA A 72 -5.29 18.23 1.07
C ALA A 72 -3.93 17.64 0.66
N PRO A 73 -3.37 17.99 -0.50
CA PRO A 73 -1.99 17.66 -0.82
C PRO A 73 -1.07 18.55 0.03
N CYS A 74 -0.30 17.95 0.94
CA CYS A 74 0.71 18.69 1.69
C CYS A 74 1.74 19.32 0.73
N GLY A 75 1.71 20.64 0.65
CA GLY A 75 2.60 21.46 -0.16
C GLY A 75 4.03 21.58 0.35
N ASP A 76 4.92 21.75 -0.61
CA ASP A 76 6.29 22.25 -0.62
C ASP A 76 6.98 22.64 0.70
N GLY A 77 7.98 21.84 1.09
CA GLY A 77 8.98 22.15 2.10
C GLY A 77 10.33 22.55 1.46
N LYS A 78 10.52 23.85 1.31
CA LYS A 78 11.74 24.57 0.85
C LYS A 78 13.07 23.89 1.20
N ARG A 79 13.82 23.50 0.16
CA ARG A 79 15.20 22.99 0.23
C ARG A 79 16.14 24.08 0.75
N ARG A 80 16.60 23.90 1.99
CA ARG A 80 17.48 24.83 2.73
C ARG A 80 18.78 25.14 1.97
N GLU A 81 19.00 26.42 1.73
CA GLU A 81 20.22 27.00 1.18
C GLU A 81 21.38 26.87 2.19
N LYS A 82 22.40 26.09 1.84
CA LYS A 82 23.54 25.77 2.72
C LYS A 82 24.59 26.87 2.60
N LYS A 83 24.51 27.90 3.46
CA LYS A 83 25.56 28.92 3.60
C LYS A 83 26.87 28.26 4.03
N ARG A 84 27.86 28.21 3.14
CA ARG A 84 29.25 27.90 3.51
C ARG A 84 29.88 29.20 4.02
N LYS A 85 30.16 29.26 5.32
CA LYS A 85 30.98 30.34 5.90
C LYS A 85 32.42 30.16 5.44
N LYS A 86 33.01 31.27 5.00
CA LYS A 86 34.43 31.48 4.74
C LYS A 86 35.17 31.53 6.08
N ALA A 87 36.25 30.77 6.20
CA ALA A 87 37.34 30.88 7.17
C ALA A 87 38.56 30.32 6.43
N GLU A 88 39.74 30.90 6.38
CA GLU A 88 40.36 32.15 6.84
C GLU A 88 41.47 32.38 5.80
#